data_AF-A0A2T4JBH8-F1
#
_entry.id   AF-A0A2T4JBH8-F1
#
_cell.length_a   1.000
_cell.length_b   1.000
_cell.length_c   1.000
_cell.angle_alpha   90.00
_cell.angle_beta   90.00
_cell.angle_gamma   90.00
#
_symmetry.space_group_name_H-M   'P 1'
#
loop_
_entity.id
_entity.type
_entity.pdbx_description
1 polymer ?
#
loop_
_entity_poly.entity_id
_entity_poly.type
_entity_poly.pdbx_seq_one_letter_code
_entity_poly.pdbx_strand_id
1 'polypeptide(L)'
;MIRAVALAALLAWPAAAGTLEGRLVTFTVMTWDDPAHPFLQARGRTVEVGEGIEFGLEPEGLTGGLDVVPVTVEIGPQRVELTYPKGMGRFYAAGFNGYVLRFETDCALFAGWKVDRAFTTMPVTDTDIFTDKGALYINVSDRDYGPDARLAVDLDVTDCPLS
;
A
#
# COMPACT_ATOMS: atom_id res chain seq x y z
N MET A 1 -10.13 26.12 56.40
CA MET A 1 -9.44 26.70 55.23
C MET A 1 -9.32 25.59 54.20
N ILE A 2 -9.97 25.79 53.06
CA ILE A 2 -10.19 24.81 51.99
C ILE A 2 -9.02 24.92 51.01
N ARG A 3 -8.42 23.79 50.63
CA ARG A 3 -8.27 23.30 49.24
C ARG A 3 -7.17 22.23 49.17
N ALA A 4 -7.62 20.99 49.14
CA ALA A 4 -6.86 19.85 48.65
C ALA A 4 -6.61 20.05 47.15
N VAL A 5 -5.35 19.96 46.72
CA VAL A 5 -4.97 19.90 45.31
C VAL A 5 -4.67 18.44 45.01
N ALA A 6 -5.64 17.74 44.43
CA ALA A 6 -5.45 16.43 43.85
C ALA A 6 -4.75 16.61 42.49
N LEU A 7 -3.48 16.20 42.40
CA LEU A 7 -2.78 16.05 41.13
C LEU A 7 -3.40 14.85 40.40
N ALA A 8 -4.18 15.12 39.35
CA ALA A 8 -4.59 14.11 38.39
C ALA A 8 -3.37 13.79 37.50
N ALA A 9 -2.70 12.67 37.81
CA ALA A 9 -1.76 12.04 36.88
C ALA A 9 -2.57 11.48 35.70
N LEU A 10 -2.62 12.23 34.60
CA LEU A 10 -3.08 11.74 33.32
C LEU A 10 -2.09 10.65 32.86
N LEU A 11 -2.51 9.40 33.00
CA LEU A 11 -1.90 8.26 32.32
C LEU A 11 -2.11 8.47 30.83
N ALA A 12 -1.12 9.05 30.16
CA ALA A 12 -1.02 9.00 28.71
C ALA A 12 -0.72 7.54 28.33
N TRP A 13 -1.76 6.75 28.08
CA TRP A 13 -1.58 5.51 27.36
C TRP A 13 -1.04 5.84 25.98
N PRO A 14 0.06 5.22 25.51
CA PRO A 14 0.39 5.31 24.11
C PRO A 14 -0.80 4.68 23.38
N ALA A 15 -1.41 5.42 22.45
CA ALA A 15 -2.24 4.78 21.46
C ALA A 15 -1.34 3.72 20.80
N ALA A 16 -1.70 2.44 20.94
CA ALA A 16 -1.01 1.40 20.20
C ALA A 16 -1.13 1.77 18.73
N ALA A 17 0.01 2.04 18.08
CA ALA A 17 0.03 2.13 16.63
C ALA A 17 -0.45 0.77 16.10
N GLY A 18 -1.43 0.78 15.21
CA GLY A 18 -1.97 -0.43 14.63
C GLY A 18 -0.92 -1.14 13.76
N THR A 19 -1.22 -2.38 13.40
CA THR A 19 -0.38 -3.24 12.56
C THR A 19 -1.22 -3.91 11.49
N LEU A 20 -0.64 -4.18 10.33
CA LEU A 20 -1.23 -5.05 9.31
C LEU A 20 -1.27 -6.51 9.77
N GLU A 21 -0.42 -6.92 10.70
CA GLU A 21 -0.29 -8.32 11.13
C GLU A 21 -1.64 -8.92 11.58
N GLY A 22 -1.92 -10.13 11.09
CA GLY A 22 -3.19 -10.84 11.29
C GLY A 22 -4.37 -10.29 10.49
N ARG A 23 -4.18 -9.27 9.63
CA ARG A 23 -5.27 -8.67 8.85
C ARG A 23 -5.33 -9.23 7.43
N LEU A 24 -6.56 -9.33 6.92
CA LEU A 24 -6.80 -9.60 5.51
C LEU A 24 -6.68 -8.31 4.70
N VAL A 25 -5.75 -8.31 3.75
CA VAL A 25 -5.56 -7.24 2.79
C VAL A 25 -5.69 -7.78 1.39
N THR A 26 -6.28 -7.00 0.49
CA THR A 26 -6.27 -7.26 -0.94
C THR A 26 -5.31 -6.30 -1.61
N PHE A 27 -4.36 -6.87 -2.35
CA PHE A 27 -3.46 -6.14 -3.21
C PHE A 27 -3.87 -6.36 -4.67
N THR A 28 -4.08 -5.27 -5.42
CA THR A 28 -4.47 -5.33 -6.83
C THR A 28 -3.73 -4.31 -7.67
N VAL A 29 -3.85 -4.44 -8.99
CA VAL A 29 -3.29 -3.53 -9.99
C VAL A 29 -4.44 -2.84 -10.72
N MET A 30 -4.31 -1.52 -10.91
CA MET A 30 -5.26 -0.73 -11.68
C MET A 30 -4.55 0.25 -12.59
N THR A 31 -5.17 0.54 -13.73
CA THR A 31 -4.72 1.57 -14.67
C THR A 31 -5.93 2.35 -15.17
N TRP A 32 -5.92 3.68 -15.05
CA TRP A 32 -7.02 4.55 -15.46
C TRP A 32 -6.59 6.00 -15.66
N ASP A 33 -7.31 6.72 -16.53
CA ASP A 33 -7.36 8.20 -16.52
C ASP A 33 -8.63 8.70 -15.80
N ASP A 34 -9.71 7.94 -15.89
CA ASP A 34 -10.96 8.13 -15.15
C ASP A 34 -11.22 6.88 -14.29
N PRO A 35 -11.24 6.98 -12.95
CA PRO A 35 -11.46 5.82 -12.08
C PRO A 35 -12.83 5.16 -12.28
N ALA A 36 -13.81 5.83 -12.90
CA ALA A 36 -15.10 5.22 -13.26
C ALA A 36 -15.02 4.32 -14.50
N HIS A 37 -13.97 4.47 -15.33
CA HIS A 37 -13.77 3.74 -16.58
C HIS A 37 -12.32 3.25 -16.70
N PRO A 38 -11.90 2.27 -15.87
CA PRO A 38 -10.51 1.82 -15.88
C PRO A 38 -10.13 1.09 -17.17
N PHE A 39 -8.89 1.30 -17.62
CA PHE A 39 -8.30 0.52 -18.71
C PHE A 39 -8.03 -0.92 -18.27
N LEU A 40 -7.56 -1.07 -17.03
CA LEU A 40 -7.28 -2.36 -16.40
C LEU A 40 -7.65 -2.30 -14.92
N GLN A 41 -8.33 -3.34 -14.45
CA GLN A 41 -8.54 -3.62 -13.05
C GLN A 41 -8.34 -5.12 -12.84
N ALA A 42 -7.18 -5.49 -12.29
CA ALA A 42 -6.86 -6.88 -12.02
C ALA A 42 -7.77 -7.45 -10.92
N ARG A 43 -7.89 -8.78 -10.88
CA ARG A 43 -8.70 -9.45 -9.85
C ARG A 43 -8.19 -9.14 -8.44
N GLY A 44 -6.89 -8.95 -8.31
CA GLY A 44 -6.21 -8.78 -7.03
C GLY A 44 -6.07 -10.07 -6.25
N ARG A 45 -5.24 -10.02 -5.20
CA ARG A 45 -4.94 -11.16 -4.34
C ARG A 45 -5.16 -10.76 -2.88
N THR A 46 -6.00 -11.54 -2.20
CA THR A 46 -6.26 -11.39 -0.77
C THR A 46 -5.33 -12.29 0.03
N VAL A 47 -4.65 -11.73 1.02
CA VAL A 47 -3.74 -12.45 1.91
C VAL A 47 -3.95 -12.01 3.36
N GLU A 48 -3.73 -12.93 4.29
CA GLU A 48 -3.56 -12.58 5.70
C GLU A 48 -2.11 -12.16 5.92
N VAL A 49 -1.89 -10.95 6.41
CA VAL A 49 -0.54 -10.42 6.62
C VAL A 49 0.09 -11.07 7.85
N GLY A 50 1.30 -11.57 7.68
CA GLY A 50 2.14 -12.11 8.73
C GLY A 50 3.61 -11.76 8.45
N GLU A 51 4.53 -12.37 9.17
CA GLU A 51 5.96 -12.16 8.93
C GLU A 51 6.36 -12.70 7.54
N GLY A 52 6.83 -11.81 6.65
CA GLY A 52 7.44 -12.16 5.36
C GLY A 52 6.47 -12.72 4.32
N ILE A 53 5.22 -12.23 4.25
CA ILE A 53 4.30 -12.64 3.19
C ILE A 53 4.80 -12.11 1.84
N GLU A 54 5.39 -13.01 1.07
CA GLU A 54 5.85 -12.77 -0.29
C GLU A 54 4.91 -13.45 -1.30
N PHE A 55 4.40 -12.69 -2.27
CA PHE A 55 3.68 -13.25 -3.39
C PHE A 55 3.96 -12.53 -4.70
N GLY A 56 3.94 -13.30 -5.79
CA GLY A 56 3.97 -12.75 -7.14
C GLY A 56 2.57 -12.34 -7.60
N LEU A 57 2.49 -11.20 -8.27
CA LEU A 57 1.48 -10.97 -9.31
C LEU A 57 2.11 -11.35 -10.65
N GLU A 58 1.46 -12.26 -11.36
CA GLU A 58 1.88 -12.73 -12.68
C GLU A 58 0.97 -12.10 -13.75
N PRO A 59 1.34 -12.15 -15.03
CA PRO A 59 0.48 -11.68 -16.11
C PRO A 59 -0.89 -12.37 -16.06
N GLU A 60 -1.97 -11.59 -16.18
CA GLU A 60 -3.36 -12.07 -16.15
C GLU A 60 -3.96 -12.20 -17.57
N GLY A 61 -3.22 -11.76 -18.58
CA GLY A 61 -3.66 -11.68 -19.96
C GLY A 61 -4.15 -10.29 -20.35
N LEU A 62 -4.13 -10.00 -21.64
CA LEU A 62 -4.39 -8.66 -22.15
C LEU A 62 -5.84 -8.21 -21.89
N THR A 63 -5.98 -7.12 -21.13
CA THR A 63 -7.23 -6.38 -20.93
C THR A 63 -7.03 -4.95 -21.45
N GLY A 64 -7.81 -4.53 -22.45
CA GLY A 64 -7.65 -3.20 -23.05
C GLY A 64 -6.27 -2.96 -23.70
N GLY A 65 -5.55 -4.03 -24.05
CA GLY A 65 -4.17 -3.95 -24.59
C GLY A 65 -3.08 -3.84 -23.53
N LEU A 66 -3.44 -3.88 -22.23
CA LEU A 66 -2.52 -3.87 -21.10
C LEU A 66 -2.52 -5.24 -20.41
N ASP A 67 -1.40 -5.58 -19.78
CA ASP A 67 -1.28 -6.76 -18.92
C ASP A 67 -0.57 -6.36 -17.62
N VAL A 68 -0.69 -7.20 -16.60
CA VAL A 68 -0.01 -7.02 -15.33
C VAL A 68 1.49 -7.24 -15.52
N VAL A 69 2.29 -6.24 -15.12
CA VAL A 69 3.75 -6.39 -15.03
C VAL A 69 4.07 -7.34 -13.89
N PRO A 70 4.85 -8.41 -14.12
CA PRO A 70 5.26 -9.33 -13.06
C PRO A 70 5.96 -8.59 -11.91
N VAL A 71 5.46 -8.75 -10.70
CA VAL A 71 6.00 -8.09 -9.50
C VAL A 71 5.97 -9.06 -8.33
N THR A 72 7.05 -9.07 -7.56
CA THR A 72 7.10 -9.71 -6.25
C THR A 72 6.70 -8.66 -5.22
N VAL A 73 5.67 -8.98 -4.45
CA VAL A 73 5.09 -8.16 -3.38
C VAL A 73 5.42 -8.80 -2.05
N GLU A 74 6.11 -8.07 -1.19
CA GLU A 74 6.29 -8.44 0.21
C GLU A 74 5.46 -7.52 1.10
N ILE A 75 4.60 -8.09 1.94
CA ILE A 75 3.77 -7.33 2.88
C ILE A 75 4.14 -7.76 4.30
N GLY A 76 4.72 -6.83 5.05
CA GLY A 76 5.01 -6.96 6.47
C GLY A 76 4.02 -6.17 7.35
N PRO A 77 4.21 -6.21 8.67
CA PRO A 77 3.33 -5.55 9.65
C PRO A 77 3.09 -4.05 9.42
N GLN A 78 4.10 -3.33 8.92
CA GLN A 78 4.04 -1.88 8.72
C GLN A 78 4.73 -1.44 7.42
N ARG A 79 4.83 -2.34 6.44
CA ARG A 79 5.61 -2.10 5.23
C ARG A 79 5.14 -2.93 4.06
N VAL A 80 5.20 -2.35 2.87
CA VAL A 80 5.02 -3.05 1.61
C VAL A 80 6.25 -2.83 0.76
N GLU A 81 6.81 -3.90 0.21
CA GLU A 81 7.91 -3.86 -0.74
C GLU A 81 7.50 -4.45 -2.09
N LEU A 82 8.02 -3.86 -3.16
CA LEU A 82 7.77 -4.25 -4.53
C LEU A 82 9.10 -4.40 -5.25
N THR A 83 9.31 -5.56 -5.89
CA THR A 83 10.50 -5.85 -6.68
C THR A 83 10.13 -6.52 -8.01
N TYR A 84 10.95 -6.33 -9.03
CA TYR A 84 10.67 -6.77 -10.40
C TYR A 84 11.75 -7.72 -10.91
N PRO A 85 11.79 -8.98 -10.43
CA PRO A 85 12.90 -9.89 -10.71
C PRO A 85 12.98 -10.33 -12.18
N LYS A 86 11.92 -10.12 -12.97
CA LYS A 86 11.81 -10.58 -14.36
C LYS A 86 11.28 -9.47 -15.26
N GLY A 87 11.80 -9.44 -16.49
CA GLY A 87 11.43 -8.45 -17.48
C GLY A 87 12.02 -7.07 -17.20
N MET A 88 11.94 -6.20 -18.18
CA MET A 88 12.25 -4.79 -18.03
C MET A 88 11.41 -4.00 -19.03
N GLY A 89 11.09 -2.77 -18.68
CA GLY A 89 10.30 -1.91 -19.54
C GLY A 89 9.83 -0.69 -18.81
N ARG A 90 8.79 -0.07 -19.35
CA ARG A 90 8.18 1.12 -18.79
C ARG A 90 6.70 0.87 -18.57
N PHE A 91 6.19 1.31 -17.43
CA PHE A 91 4.76 1.29 -17.16
C PHE A 91 4.02 2.20 -18.13
N TYR A 92 2.85 1.76 -18.59
CA TYR A 92 1.97 2.57 -19.41
C TYR A 92 1.65 3.90 -18.72
N ALA A 93 1.70 5.00 -19.47
CA ALA A 93 1.43 6.34 -18.95
C ALA A 93 -0.08 6.58 -18.89
N ALA A 94 -0.60 6.80 -17.69
CA ALA A 94 -1.99 7.17 -17.40
C ALA A 94 -2.07 8.08 -16.15
N GLY A 95 -3.24 8.63 -15.85
CA GLY A 95 -3.51 9.37 -14.63
C GLY A 95 -3.17 8.57 -13.38
N PHE A 96 -3.52 7.29 -13.37
CA PHE A 96 -3.04 6.29 -12.42
C PHE A 96 -2.65 5.02 -13.16
N ASN A 97 -1.48 4.49 -12.84
CA ASN A 97 -1.10 3.13 -13.20
C ASN A 97 -0.23 2.55 -12.09
N GLY A 98 -0.76 1.59 -11.35
CA GLY A 98 -0.01 0.98 -10.28
C GLY A 98 -0.85 0.15 -9.34
N TYR A 99 -0.50 0.21 -8.06
CA TYR A 99 -0.93 -0.76 -7.07
C TYR A 99 -1.93 -0.17 -6.10
N VAL A 100 -2.88 -1.00 -5.68
CA VAL A 100 -3.89 -0.65 -4.70
C VAL A 100 -3.89 -1.70 -3.59
N LEU A 101 -3.59 -1.27 -2.38
CA LEU A 101 -3.70 -2.10 -1.18
C LEU A 101 -4.92 -1.63 -0.39
N ARG A 102 -5.85 -2.56 -0.11
CA ARG A 102 -7.06 -2.28 0.68
C ARG A 102 -7.21 -3.31 1.80
N PHE A 103 -7.79 -2.88 2.90
CA PHE A 103 -8.31 -3.81 3.91
C PHE A 103 -9.61 -4.44 3.41
N GLU A 104 -9.85 -5.71 3.77
CA GLU A 104 -11.16 -6.35 3.58
C GLU A 104 -12.14 -6.01 4.72
N THR A 105 -11.69 -5.26 5.73
CA THR A 105 -12.51 -4.78 6.84
C THR A 105 -12.66 -3.26 6.79
N ASP A 106 -13.87 -2.77 7.07
CA ASP A 106 -14.24 -1.35 6.89
C ASP A 106 -13.61 -0.40 7.92
N CYS A 107 -13.01 -0.94 8.99
CA CYS A 107 -12.65 -0.15 10.17
C CYS A 107 -11.15 0.19 10.27
N ALA A 108 -10.31 -0.40 9.43
CA ALA A 108 -8.88 -0.15 9.40
C ALA A 108 -8.57 0.97 8.41
N LEU A 109 -7.86 2.00 8.88
CA LEU A 109 -7.43 3.12 8.04
C LEU A 109 -5.91 3.18 7.99
N PHE A 110 -5.40 3.52 6.81
CA PHE A 110 -4.04 4.04 6.65
C PHE A 110 -4.02 5.45 7.24
N ALA A 111 -3.44 5.60 8.43
CA ALA A 111 -3.28 6.89 9.10
C ALA A 111 -2.17 7.72 8.45
N GLY A 112 -1.21 7.05 7.82
CA GLY A 112 -0.14 7.67 7.06
C GLY A 112 0.68 6.64 6.31
N TRP A 113 1.58 7.13 5.47
CA TRP A 113 2.55 6.32 4.76
C TRP A 113 3.78 7.18 4.44
N LYS A 114 4.89 6.53 4.15
CA LYS A 114 6.13 7.18 3.74
C LYS A 114 6.93 6.29 2.80
N VAL A 115 7.44 6.86 1.72
CA VAL A 115 8.39 6.13 0.85
C VAL A 115 9.70 5.94 1.60
N ASP A 116 10.18 4.70 1.71
CA ASP A 116 11.54 4.41 2.16
C ASP A 116 12.52 4.75 1.04
N ARG A 117 13.17 5.92 1.15
CA ARG A 117 14.13 6.42 0.17
C ARG A 117 15.48 5.68 0.19
N ALA A 118 15.79 4.96 1.26
CA ALA A 118 17.02 4.17 1.33
C ALA A 118 16.88 2.86 0.55
N PHE A 119 15.68 2.26 0.58
CA PHE A 119 15.37 1.06 -0.20
C PHE A 119 14.98 1.41 -1.64
N THR A 120 14.07 2.36 -1.85
CA THR A 120 13.47 2.64 -3.16
C THR A 120 14.47 3.17 -4.18
N THR A 121 14.53 2.52 -5.35
CA THR A 121 15.33 2.98 -6.50
C THR A 121 14.48 3.63 -7.58
N MET A 122 13.19 3.35 -7.62
CA MET A 122 12.26 3.97 -8.56
C MET A 122 12.08 5.47 -8.25
N PRO A 123 11.89 6.34 -9.25
CA PRO A 123 11.64 7.76 -9.04
C PRO A 123 10.17 8.00 -8.62
N VAL A 124 9.80 7.47 -7.47
CA VAL A 124 8.50 7.62 -6.82
C VAL A 124 8.63 8.67 -5.72
N THR A 125 7.65 9.54 -5.63
CA THR A 125 7.57 10.64 -4.68
C THR A 125 6.29 10.60 -3.88
N ASP A 126 6.19 11.46 -2.88
CA ASP A 126 5.03 11.52 -2.01
C ASP A 126 3.77 12.01 -2.78
N THR A 127 3.91 12.61 -3.96
CA THR A 127 2.74 12.94 -4.81
C THR A 127 2.25 11.75 -5.64
N ASP A 128 3.04 10.69 -5.74
CA ASP A 128 2.69 9.47 -6.48
C ASP A 128 1.92 8.48 -5.59
N ILE A 129 1.83 8.73 -4.28
CA ILE A 129 1.13 7.86 -3.33
C ILE A 129 0.02 8.67 -2.66
N PHE A 130 -1.13 8.05 -2.47
CA PHE A 130 -2.24 8.67 -1.75
C PHE A 130 -3.13 7.59 -1.13
N THR A 131 -3.99 8.01 -0.21
CA THR A 131 -5.00 7.16 0.40
C THR A 131 -6.38 7.68 0.05
N ASP A 132 -7.28 6.82 -0.43
CA ASP A 132 -8.69 7.13 -0.65
C ASP A 132 -9.56 5.98 -0.16
N LYS A 133 -10.65 6.29 0.56
CA LYS A 133 -11.65 5.31 1.05
C LYS A 133 -11.04 4.06 1.71
N GLY A 134 -9.99 4.21 2.51
CA GLY A 134 -9.34 3.10 3.22
C GLY A 134 -8.42 2.22 2.36
N ALA A 135 -8.12 2.64 1.12
CA ALA A 135 -7.12 2.03 0.27
C ALA A 135 -5.90 2.92 0.09
N LEU A 136 -4.71 2.32 0.02
CA LEU A 136 -3.46 2.94 -0.34
C LEU A 136 -3.23 2.74 -1.84
N TYR A 137 -2.96 3.83 -2.55
CA TYR A 137 -2.70 3.86 -3.97
C TYR A 137 -1.24 4.25 -4.20
N ILE A 138 -0.51 3.41 -4.94
CA ILE A 138 0.89 3.62 -5.29
C ILE A 138 0.97 3.75 -6.81
N ASN A 139 1.15 4.97 -7.30
CA ASN A 139 1.22 5.26 -8.73
C ASN A 139 2.65 5.08 -9.24
N VAL A 140 2.82 4.18 -10.20
CA VAL A 140 4.09 3.94 -10.92
C VAL A 140 3.96 4.27 -12.40
N SER A 141 2.95 5.07 -12.77
CA SER A 141 2.71 5.53 -14.13
C SER A 141 3.96 6.16 -14.74
N ASP A 142 4.24 5.76 -15.98
CA ASP A 142 5.36 6.28 -16.77
C ASP A 142 6.75 6.07 -16.13
N ARG A 143 6.87 5.11 -15.18
CA ARG A 143 8.13 4.72 -14.53
C ARG A 143 8.74 3.47 -15.18
N ASP A 144 10.06 3.38 -15.15
CA ASP A 144 10.77 2.18 -15.59
C ASP A 144 10.72 1.08 -14.51
N TYR A 145 10.62 -0.16 -14.94
CA TYR A 145 10.72 -1.35 -14.10
C TYR A 145 11.78 -2.32 -14.63
N GLY A 146 12.29 -3.16 -13.75
CA GLY A 146 13.27 -4.19 -14.05
C GLY A 146 14.00 -4.68 -12.79
N PRO A 147 15.00 -5.55 -12.92
CA PRO A 147 15.64 -6.20 -11.77
C PRO A 147 16.27 -5.24 -10.74
N ASP A 148 16.64 -4.03 -11.17
CA ASP A 148 17.19 -2.99 -10.30
C ASP A 148 16.12 -2.04 -9.72
N ALA A 149 14.88 -2.14 -10.21
CA ALA A 149 13.75 -1.36 -9.73
C ALA A 149 13.18 -2.00 -8.46
N ARG A 150 13.08 -1.19 -7.41
CA ARG A 150 12.43 -1.57 -6.15
C ARG A 150 11.78 -0.36 -5.51
N LEU A 151 10.70 -0.61 -4.78
CA LEU A 151 9.93 0.39 -4.06
C LEU A 151 9.53 -0.19 -2.71
N ALA A 152 9.67 0.61 -1.66
CA ALA A 152 9.11 0.29 -0.37
C ALA A 152 8.36 1.47 0.23
N VAL A 153 7.23 1.17 0.85
CA VAL A 153 6.37 2.13 1.52
C VAL A 153 6.17 1.66 2.95
N ASP A 154 6.64 2.47 3.89
CA ASP A 154 6.36 2.31 5.31
C ASP A 154 4.95 2.83 5.60
N LEU A 155 4.21 2.13 6.45
CA LEU A 155 2.80 2.35 6.68
C LEU A 155 2.55 2.69 8.15
N ASP A 156 1.73 3.70 8.37
CA ASP A 156 1.11 3.96 9.67
C ASP A 156 -0.36 3.53 9.58
N VAL A 157 -0.73 2.56 10.41
CA VAL A 157 -2.05 1.94 10.40
C VAL A 157 -2.68 2.20 11.76
N THR A 158 -3.93 2.62 11.77
CA THR A 158 -4.70 2.73 13.00
C THR A 158 -5.57 1.51 13.22
N ASP A 159 -5.67 1.10 14.47
CA ASP A 159 -6.69 0.15 14.90
C ASP A 159 -8.08 0.77 14.78
N CYS A 160 -9.05 -0.10 14.54
CA CYS A 160 -10.45 0.27 14.56
C CYS A 160 -10.77 0.81 15.96
N PRO A 161 -11.31 2.04 16.11
CA PRO A 161 -11.79 2.48 17.42
C PRO A 161 -12.86 1.49 17.88
N LEU A 162 -12.56 0.78 18.97
CA LEU A 162 -13.53 -0.10 19.62
C LEU A 162 -14.73 0.76 20.02
N SER A 163 -15.88 0.48 19.42
CA SER A 163 -17.18 1.08 19.79
C SER A 163 -17.56 0.70 21.21
#